data_AF-A0A1V5HFW0-F1
#
_entry.id   AF-A0A1V5HFW0-F1
#
_cell.length_a   1.000
_cell.length_b   1.000
_cell.length_c   1.000
_cell.angle_alpha   90.00
_cell.angle_beta   90.00
_cell.angle_gamma   90.00
#
_symmetry.space_group_name_H-M   'P 1'
#
loop_
_entity.id
_entity.type
_entity.pdbx_description
1 polymer ?
#
loop_
_entity_poly.entity_id
_entity_poly.type
_entity_poly.pdbx_seq_one_letter_code
_entity_poly.pdbx_strand_id
1 'polypeptide(L)'
;MPPHIRAIQELDKLKAEKIWQQGREKEYYTKITDILRTYMFERYRMNAMEMTSGEILTEIRKRSEDDSVYNNLVQILSVADMVKFAKHKPHADENDLSLMNAYFFVNQTREPDPLPDKKEQEKLKEEIEKR
;
A
#
# COMPACT_ATOMS: atom_id res chain seq x y z
N MET A 1 -14.79 -6.37 2.61
CA MET A 1 -13.98 -5.80 1.51
C MET A 1 -12.55 -6.30 1.68
N PRO A 2 -11.93 -6.87 0.62
CA PRO A 2 -10.53 -7.29 0.64
C PRO A 2 -9.61 -6.14 1.07
N PRO A 3 -8.54 -6.41 1.86
CA PRO A 3 -7.66 -5.37 2.39
C PRO A 3 -7.06 -4.48 1.32
N HIS A 4 -6.62 -5.08 0.20
CA HIS A 4 -6.00 -4.34 -0.89
C HIS A 4 -6.98 -3.37 -1.56
N ILE A 5 -8.25 -3.76 -1.76
CA ILE A 5 -9.27 -2.87 -2.36
C ILE A 5 -9.48 -1.64 -1.48
N ARG A 6 -9.59 -1.82 -0.16
CA ARG A 6 -9.73 -0.70 0.78
C ARG A 6 -8.51 0.22 0.72
N ALA A 7 -7.31 -0.34 0.76
CA ALA A 7 -6.08 0.44 0.71
C ALA A 7 -5.98 1.27 -0.58
N ILE A 8 -6.29 0.67 -1.73
CA ILE A 8 -6.32 1.38 -3.03
C ILE A 8 -7.34 2.51 -3.01
N GLN A 9 -8.54 2.31 -2.49
CA GLN A 9 -9.56 3.36 -2.38
C GLN A 9 -9.10 4.53 -1.50
N GLU A 10 -8.42 4.26 -0.39
CA GLU A 10 -7.88 5.31 0.48
C GLU A 10 -6.71 6.05 -0.17
N LEU A 11 -5.85 5.35 -0.93
CA LEU A 11 -4.79 5.98 -1.72
C LEU A 11 -5.38 6.87 -2.84
N ASP A 12 -6.48 6.46 -3.47
CA ASP A 12 -7.17 7.26 -4.49
C ASP A 12 -7.75 8.54 -3.89
N LYS A 13 -8.35 8.46 -2.69
CA LYS A 13 -8.79 9.63 -1.93
C LYS A 13 -7.63 10.56 -1.62
N LEU A 14 -6.53 10.02 -1.07
CA LEU A 14 -5.33 10.79 -0.76
C LEU A 14 -4.78 11.53 -1.98
N LYS A 15 -4.75 10.85 -3.15
CA LYS A 15 -4.35 11.43 -4.43
C LYS A 15 -5.26 12.59 -4.84
N ALA A 16 -6.58 12.42 -4.71
CA ALA A 16 -7.56 13.42 -5.07
C ALA A 16 -7.52 14.67 -4.16
N GLU A 17 -7.21 14.48 -2.87
CA GLU A 17 -7.10 15.58 -1.91
C GLU A 17 -5.92 16.53 -2.20
N LYS A 18 -4.88 16.07 -2.93
CA LYS A 18 -3.68 16.84 -3.29
C LYS A 18 -3.05 17.57 -2.10
N ILE A 19 -3.05 16.94 -0.92
CA ILE A 19 -2.68 17.57 0.35
C ILE A 19 -1.25 18.13 0.31
N TRP A 20 -0.29 17.39 -0.24
CA TRP A 20 1.10 17.84 -0.29
C TRP A 20 1.27 19.10 -1.17
N GLN A 21 0.42 19.31 -2.17
CA GLN A 21 0.43 20.53 -3.01
C GLN A 21 -0.05 21.78 -2.24
N GLN A 22 -0.65 21.59 -1.06
CA GLN A 22 -1.11 22.66 -0.17
C GLN A 22 -0.07 22.99 0.92
N GLY A 23 1.16 22.45 0.83
CA GLY A 23 2.19 22.61 1.86
C GLY A 23 1.90 21.82 3.14
N ARG A 24 1.11 20.74 3.03
CA ARG A 24 0.72 19.85 4.13
C ARG A 24 1.40 18.48 4.00
N GLU A 25 2.70 18.46 3.70
CA GLU A 25 3.48 17.25 3.44
C GLU A 25 3.49 16.32 4.66
N LYS A 26 3.60 16.88 5.88
CA LYS A 26 3.54 16.06 7.12
C LYS A 26 2.25 15.27 7.24
N GLU A 27 1.11 15.89 6.90
CA GLU A 27 -0.17 15.19 6.94
C GLU A 27 -0.28 14.16 5.83
N TYR A 28 0.19 14.50 4.62
CA TYR A 28 0.26 13.57 3.51
C TYR A 28 1.03 12.29 3.88
N TYR A 29 2.22 12.41 4.49
CA TYR A 29 3.01 11.26 4.93
C TYR A 29 2.46 10.57 6.19
N THR A 30 1.64 11.23 7.00
CA THR A 30 0.87 10.53 8.05
C THR A 30 -0.18 9.64 7.41
N LYS A 31 -1.01 10.19 6.51
CA LYS A 31 -2.08 9.44 5.82
C LYS A 31 -1.53 8.26 5.01
N ILE A 32 -0.47 8.46 4.22
CA ILE A 32 0.09 7.37 3.41
C ILE A 32 0.56 6.20 4.29
N THR A 33 1.23 6.48 5.41
CA THR A 33 1.71 5.41 6.30
C THR A 33 0.59 4.75 7.07
N ASP A 34 -0.46 5.49 7.44
CA ASP A 34 -1.61 4.94 8.16
C ASP A 34 -2.42 3.98 7.28
N ILE A 35 -2.56 4.31 6.00
CA ILE A 35 -3.17 3.42 4.99
C ILE A 35 -2.37 2.13 4.89
N LEU A 36 -1.04 2.23 4.74
CA LEU A 36 -0.17 1.06 4.62
C LEU A 36 -0.14 0.22 5.90
N ARG A 37 -0.11 0.84 7.08
CA ARG A 37 -0.14 0.14 8.37
C ARG A 37 -1.46 -0.61 8.57
N THR A 38 -2.58 0.03 8.24
CA THR A 38 -3.90 -0.61 8.25
C THR A 38 -3.94 -1.80 7.29
N TYR A 39 -3.45 -1.61 6.08
CA TYR A 39 -3.36 -2.69 5.09
C TYR A 39 -2.52 -3.86 5.59
N MET A 40 -1.33 -3.60 6.14
CA MET A 40 -0.44 -4.63 6.69
C MET A 40 -1.07 -5.36 7.88
N PHE A 41 -1.82 -4.66 8.75
CA PHE A 41 -2.58 -5.28 9.83
C PHE A 41 -3.65 -6.25 9.31
N GLU A 42 -4.42 -5.82 8.32
CA GLU A 42 -5.48 -6.64 7.75
C GLU A 42 -4.92 -7.83 6.94
N ARG A 43 -3.83 -7.62 6.19
CA ARG A 43 -3.21 -8.59 5.27
C ARG A 43 -2.33 -9.61 5.97
N TYR A 44 -1.50 -9.16 6.92
CA TYR A 44 -0.45 -9.98 7.54
C TYR A 44 -0.72 -10.29 9.00
N ARG A 45 -1.77 -9.71 9.59
CA ARG A 45 -2.09 -9.81 11.03
C ARG A 45 -0.96 -9.32 11.94
N MET A 46 -0.10 -8.45 11.42
CA MET A 46 0.94 -7.76 12.21
C MET A 46 0.38 -6.47 12.80
N ASN A 47 0.70 -6.13 14.04
CA ASN A 47 0.25 -4.88 14.65
C ASN A 47 1.06 -3.67 14.15
N ALA A 48 0.97 -3.39 12.86
CA ALA A 48 1.78 -2.37 12.20
C ALA A 48 1.53 -0.95 12.73
N MET A 49 0.43 -0.67 13.43
CA MET A 49 0.19 0.65 14.02
C MET A 49 1.15 0.93 15.20
N GLU A 50 1.50 -0.11 15.97
CA GLU A 50 2.37 -0.01 17.15
C GLU A 50 3.85 -0.28 16.84
N MET A 51 4.18 -0.57 15.57
CA MET A 51 5.55 -0.88 15.16
C MET A 51 6.29 0.35 14.66
N THR A 52 7.59 0.43 14.92
CA THR A 52 8.47 1.41 14.28
C THR A 52 8.66 1.08 12.80
N SER A 53 9.10 2.05 12.00
CA SER A 53 9.42 1.85 10.58
C SER A 53 10.42 0.70 10.39
N GLY A 54 11.46 0.61 11.23
CA GLY A 54 12.47 -0.46 11.16
C GLY A 54 11.92 -1.85 11.46
N GLU A 55 11.02 -1.97 12.44
CA GLU A 55 10.36 -3.24 12.76
C GLU A 55 9.44 -3.69 11.62
N ILE A 56 8.71 -2.76 11.00
CA ILE A 56 7.87 -3.05 9.83
C ILE A 56 8.74 -3.58 8.69
N LEU A 57 9.84 -2.90 8.36
CA LEU A 57 10.74 -3.31 7.29
C LEU A 57 11.32 -4.70 7.55
N THR A 58 11.73 -4.97 8.79
CA THR A 58 12.25 -6.28 9.20
C THR A 58 11.20 -7.37 9.01
N GLU A 59 9.95 -7.10 9.37
CA GLU A 59 8.86 -8.08 9.27
C GLU A 59 8.46 -8.34 7.82
N ILE A 60 8.41 -7.31 6.98
CA ILE A 60 8.12 -7.45 5.54
C ILE A 60 9.25 -8.20 4.83
N ARG A 61 10.51 -7.98 5.21
CA ARG A 61 11.66 -8.72 4.64
C ARG A 61 11.58 -10.22 4.88
N LYS A 62 10.94 -10.66 5.96
CA LYS A 62 10.71 -12.10 6.25
C LYS A 62 9.57 -12.71 5.44
N ARG A 63 8.66 -11.88 4.88
CA ARG A 63 7.41 -12.32 4.25
C ARG A 63 7.43 -12.25 2.73
N SER A 64 8.35 -11.48 2.16
CA SER A 64 8.48 -11.28 0.71
C SER A 64 9.93 -11.48 0.30
N GLU A 65 10.15 -12.36 -0.67
CA GLU A 65 11.45 -12.50 -1.35
C GLU A 65 11.64 -11.48 -2.48
N ASP A 66 10.56 -10.79 -2.89
CA ASP A 66 10.63 -9.72 -3.88
C ASP A 66 11.25 -8.46 -3.29
N ASP A 67 12.47 -8.15 -3.74
CA ASP A 67 13.22 -6.96 -3.34
C ASP A 67 12.46 -5.66 -3.67
N SER A 68 11.64 -5.63 -4.72
CA SER A 68 10.88 -4.44 -5.09
C SER A 68 9.82 -4.09 -4.05
N VAL A 69 9.14 -5.08 -3.47
CA VAL A 69 8.18 -4.89 -2.37
C VAL A 69 8.86 -4.24 -1.17
N TYR A 70 10.04 -4.74 -0.80
CA TYR A 70 10.83 -4.21 0.29
C TYR A 70 11.31 -2.78 -0.01
N ASN A 71 11.89 -2.54 -1.17
CA ASN A 71 12.45 -1.24 -1.56
C ASN A 71 11.38 -0.16 -1.67
N ASN A 72 10.19 -0.50 -2.18
CA ASN A 72 9.04 0.41 -2.21
C ASN A 72 8.69 0.88 -0.80
N LEU A 73 8.65 -0.03 0.17
CA LEU A 73 8.33 0.31 1.55
C LEU A 73 9.44 1.09 2.25
N VAL A 74 10.72 0.75 2.00
CA VAL A 74 11.88 1.52 2.49
C VAL A 74 11.77 2.96 2.05
N GLN A 75 11.55 3.21 0.76
CA GLN A 75 11.46 4.58 0.22
C GLN A 75 10.36 5.38 0.94
N ILE A 76 9.16 4.82 1.08
CA ILE A 76 8.03 5.53 1.70
C ILE A 76 8.30 5.83 3.17
N LEU A 77 8.75 4.83 3.94
CA LEU A 77 8.94 4.98 5.39
C LEU A 77 10.12 5.91 5.71
N SER A 78 11.21 5.86 4.95
CA SER A 78 12.34 6.77 5.12
C SER A 78 11.95 8.22 4.86
N VAL A 79 11.22 8.52 3.79
CA VAL A 79 10.74 9.88 3.53
C VAL A 79 9.74 10.32 4.59
N ALA A 80 8.81 9.46 4.99
CA ALA A 80 7.85 9.76 6.05
C ALA A 80 8.55 10.12 7.38
N ASP A 81 9.59 9.39 7.77
CA ASP A 81 10.34 9.65 9.00
C ASP A 81 11.10 10.99 8.91
N MET A 82 11.74 11.28 7.76
CA MET A 82 12.39 12.57 7.53
C MET A 82 11.40 13.75 7.62
N VAL A 83 10.21 13.60 7.05
CA VAL A 83 9.16 14.64 7.10
C VAL A 83 8.63 14.81 8.53
N LYS A 84 8.33 13.72 9.22
CA LYS A 84 7.68 13.75 10.54
C LYS A 84 8.62 14.23 11.65
N PHE A 85 9.91 13.91 11.55
CA PHE A 85 10.88 14.11 12.64
C PHE A 85 12.03 15.05 12.27
N ALA A 86 12.47 15.08 11.00
CA ALA A 86 13.62 15.88 10.57
C ALA A 86 13.24 17.21 9.87
N LYS A 87 11.95 17.58 9.84
CA LYS A 87 11.43 18.79 9.17
C LYS A 87 11.78 18.86 7.68
N HIS A 88 12.05 17.71 7.06
CA HIS A 88 12.33 17.62 5.65
C HIS A 88 11.09 18.01 4.82
N LYS A 89 11.31 18.70 3.71
CA LYS A 89 10.29 19.06 2.73
C LYS A 89 10.60 18.32 1.42
N PRO A 90 9.88 17.24 1.12
CA PRO A 90 10.15 16.43 -0.06
C PRO A 90 9.79 17.20 -1.32
N HIS A 91 10.54 16.93 -2.38
CA HIS A 91 10.22 17.43 -3.70
C HIS A 91 8.95 16.76 -4.27
N ALA A 92 8.35 17.37 -5.29
CA ALA A 92 7.11 16.87 -5.88
C ALA A 92 7.23 15.45 -6.43
N ASP A 93 8.37 15.14 -7.04
CA ASP A 93 8.74 13.81 -7.53
C ASP A 93 8.87 12.78 -6.40
N GLU A 94 9.41 13.16 -5.23
CA GLU A 94 9.44 12.28 -4.05
C GLU A 94 8.02 11.96 -3.55
N ASN A 95 7.13 12.96 -3.53
CA ASN A 95 5.73 12.78 -3.13
C ASN A 95 4.98 11.85 -4.08
N ASP A 96 5.16 12.05 -5.39
CA ASP A 96 4.56 11.22 -6.43
C ASP A 96 5.13 9.80 -6.40
N LEU A 97 6.45 9.66 -6.20
CA LEU A 97 7.13 8.37 -6.07
C LEU A 97 6.61 7.60 -4.86
N SER A 98 6.46 8.24 -3.70
CA SER A 98 5.91 7.58 -2.51
C SER A 98 4.47 7.10 -2.72
N LEU A 99 3.64 7.88 -3.43
CA LEU A 99 2.29 7.44 -3.78
C LEU A 99 2.32 6.22 -4.69
N MET A 100 3.12 6.27 -5.75
CA MET A 100 3.28 5.18 -6.72
C MET A 100 3.80 3.90 -6.05
N ASN A 101 4.80 4.03 -5.18
CA ASN A 101 5.35 2.91 -4.42
C ASN A 101 4.30 2.32 -3.45
N ALA A 102 3.42 3.14 -2.87
CA ALA A 102 2.33 2.64 -2.03
C ALA A 102 1.34 1.79 -2.85
N TYR A 103 0.99 2.23 -4.06
CA TYR A 103 0.17 1.43 -4.99
C TYR A 103 0.84 0.11 -5.35
N PHE A 104 2.13 0.13 -5.71
CA PHE A 104 2.86 -1.09 -6.04
C PHE A 104 2.96 -2.04 -4.87
N PHE A 105 3.32 -1.54 -3.69
CA PHE A 105 3.38 -2.36 -2.48
C PHE A 105 2.05 -3.09 -2.23
N VAL A 106 0.91 -2.38 -2.27
CA VAL A 106 -0.41 -2.99 -2.05
C VAL A 106 -0.73 -4.01 -3.14
N ASN A 107 -0.49 -3.69 -4.41
CA ASN A 107 -0.84 -4.57 -5.54
C ASN A 107 0.04 -5.83 -5.62
N GLN A 108 1.33 -5.73 -5.32
CA GLN A 108 2.27 -6.85 -5.34
C GLN A 108 2.05 -7.80 -4.16
N THR A 109 1.48 -7.30 -3.07
CA THR A 109 1.30 -8.09 -1.83
C THR A 109 -0.13 -8.55 -1.59
N ARG A 110 -1.06 -8.22 -2.50
CA ARG A 110 -2.47 -8.61 -2.39
C ARG A 110 -2.61 -10.13 -2.30
N GLU A 111 -3.62 -10.59 -1.58
CA GLU A 111 -3.98 -12.01 -1.62
C GLU A 111 -4.44 -12.38 -3.04
N PRO A 112 -4.12 -13.59 -3.53
CA PRO A 112 -4.69 -14.07 -4.79
C PRO A 112 -6.21 -13.98 -4.72
N ASP A 113 -6.84 -13.56 -5.83
CA ASP A 113 -8.29 -13.55 -5.91
C ASP A 113 -8.82 -14.96 -5.60
N PRO A 114 -9.88 -15.09 -4.77
CA PRO A 114 -10.47 -16.40 -4.52
C PRO A 114 -10.82 -17.02 -5.87
N LEU A 115 -10.45 -18.30 -6.05
CA LEU A 115 -10.82 -19.05 -7.25
C LEU A 115 -12.33 -18.88 -7.48
N PRO A 116 -12.77 -18.59 -8.72
CA PRO A 116 -14.19 -18.44 -9.01
C PRO A 116 -14.92 -19.66 -8.47
N ASP A 117 -16.04 -19.44 -7.77
CA ASP A 117 -16.84 -20.53 -7.20
C ASP A 117 -17.24 -21.50 -8.33
N LYS A 118 -17.49 -22.78 -8.03
CA LYS A 118 -17.85 -23.80 -9.03
C LYS A 118 -18.98 -23.33 -9.95
N LYS A 119 -19.96 -22.58 -9.42
CA LYS A 119 -21.05 -21.96 -10.20
C LYS A 119 -20.57 -20.93 -11.23
N GLU A 120 -19.54 -20.18 -10.90
CA GLU A 120 -18.98 -19.14 -11.76
C GLU A 120 -18.04 -19.75 -12.82
N GLN A 121 -17.36 -20.84 -12.46
CA GLN A 121 -16.64 -21.70 -13.41
C GLN A 121 -17.58 -22.42 -14.39
N GLU A 122 -18.72 -22.93 -13.91
CA GLU A 122 -19.76 -23.54 -14.75
C GLU A 122 -20.38 -22.52 -15.71
N LYS A 123 -20.69 -21.31 -15.23
CA LYS A 123 -21.15 -20.22 -16.11
C LYS A 123 -20.13 -19.84 -17.17
N LEU A 124 -18.86 -19.71 -16.80
CA LEU A 124 -17.81 -19.34 -17.75
C LEU A 124 -17.58 -20.44 -18.80
N LYS A 125 -17.69 -21.72 -18.40
CA LYS A 125 -17.65 -22.85 -19.32
C LYS A 125 -18.85 -22.85 -20.28
N GLU A 126 -20.06 -22.66 -19.78
CA GLU A 126 -21.26 -22.57 -20.62
C GLU A 126 -21.21 -21.38 -21.60
N GLU A 127 -20.57 -20.27 -21.23
CA GLU A 127 -20.43 -19.09 -22.08
C GLU A 127 -19.38 -19.28 -23.18
N ILE A 128 -18.30 -20.03 -22.89
CA ILE A 128 -17.28 -20.42 -23.86
C ILE A 128 -17.83 -21.49 -24.83
N GLU A 129 -18.64 -22.42 -24.33
CA GLU A 129 -19.21 -23.53 -25.12
C GLU A 129 -20.38 -23.08 -26.02
N LYS A 130 -20.94 -21.89 -25.78
CA LYS A 130 -21.96 -21.24 -26.62
C LYS A 130 -21.41 -20.34 -27.72
N ARG A 131 -20.09 -20.19 -27.85
CA ARG A 131 -19.41 -19.45 -28.94
C ARG A 131 -18.82 -20.42 -29.96
#